data_AF-A0A2L0N1V5-F1
#
_entry.id   AF-A0A2L0N1V5-F1
#
_cell.length_a   1.000
_cell.length_b   1.000
_cell.length_c   1.000
_cell.angle_alpha   90.00
_cell.angle_beta   90.00
_cell.angle_gamma   90.00
#
_symmetry.space_group_name_H-M   'P 1'
#
loop_
_entity.id
_entity.type
_entity.pdbx_description
1 polymer ?
#
loop_
_entity_poly.entity_id
_entity_poly.type
_entity_poly.pdbx_seq_one_letter_code
_entity_poly.pdbx_strand_id
1 'polypeptide(L)'
;MHHRAHPRRTATAALTLATAGALLLTGCGSGGSDEQASKDPVQVVRAKVPKAQRSAGVLRVGSDLNYTPVDFRGADGKPDGLDPDIANGLGKILGLRIEIVDTPFDKLIPDLHAKQFDVAMSALSDIRARREGVDDGGKQTDPGVDFVDYFIAGSSITVPKGNPKGIHTLDDLCGRTVAVQQGTTQDEIVARQVTACSRLNKPLTVHKFDSDAKALAEVASGAAVAGLNDFPVAAYAAKTTDGGNRFEVTGAQSKSNPYGIALRKTDTELRDVLSKAVDELIRSGEYDKILAKWNVSAGAAQNAVVNGGI
;
A
#
# COMPACT_ATOMS: atom_id res chain seq x y z
N MET A 1 -22.72 -47.46 70.71
CA MET A 1 -22.06 -46.42 71.53
C MET A 1 -22.31 -45.09 70.84
N HIS A 2 -23.45 -44.46 71.16
CA HIS A 2 -23.56 -43.40 72.18
C HIS A 2 -22.86 -42.12 71.68
N HIS A 3 -23.52 -40.98 71.50
CA HIS A 3 -24.84 -40.56 71.97
C HIS A 3 -25.23 -39.23 71.28
N ARG A 4 -26.55 -39.08 71.01
CA ARG A 4 -27.44 -37.92 71.32
C ARG A 4 -26.95 -36.51 70.90
N ALA A 5 -27.79 -35.63 70.36
CA ALA A 5 -29.11 -35.23 70.83
C ALA A 5 -29.85 -34.53 69.66
N HIS A 6 -31.07 -34.94 69.28
CA HIS A 6 -32.37 -34.55 69.87
C HIS A 6 -32.84 -33.12 69.51
N PRO A 7 -34.17 -32.90 69.46
CA PRO A 7 -34.81 -32.44 68.24
C PRO A 7 -35.72 -31.22 68.49
N ARG A 8 -36.59 -30.92 67.51
CA ARG A 8 -37.98 -30.45 67.72
C ARG A 8 -38.15 -29.09 68.41
N ARG A 9 -38.86 -28.19 67.71
CA ARG A 9 -40.18 -27.59 68.07
C ARG A 9 -40.29 -26.18 67.49
N THR A 10 -41.15 -26.00 66.49
CA THR A 10 -42.55 -25.54 66.61
C THR A 10 -42.67 -24.16 67.23
N ALA A 11 -43.24 -23.23 66.46
CA ALA A 11 -44.39 -22.39 66.84
C ALA A 11 -44.41 -21.19 65.88
N THR A 12 -45.43 -21.01 65.05
CA THR A 12 -46.62 -20.17 65.36
C THR A 12 -46.22 -18.79 65.91
N ALA A 13 -46.71 -17.67 65.43
CA ALA A 13 -47.81 -17.35 64.53
C ALA A 13 -47.72 -15.84 64.25
N ALA A 14 -48.46 -15.39 63.24
CA ALA A 14 -49.15 -14.09 63.15
C ALA A 14 -48.31 -12.80 63.33
N LEU A 15 -48.49 -11.75 62.55
CA LEU A 15 -49.77 -11.11 62.27
C LEU A 15 -49.57 -10.08 61.15
N THR A 16 -50.61 -9.96 60.34
CA THR A 16 -50.88 -9.04 59.24
C THR A 16 -50.55 -7.57 59.48
N LEU A 17 -49.97 -6.90 58.47
CA LEU A 17 -50.29 -5.51 58.15
C LEU A 17 -50.57 -5.40 56.65
N ALA A 18 -51.80 -5.01 56.32
CA ALA A 18 -52.25 -4.68 54.98
C ALA A 18 -51.89 -3.23 54.66
N THR A 19 -51.33 -2.97 53.47
CA THR A 19 -51.42 -1.66 52.81
C THR A 19 -51.61 -1.85 51.31
N ALA A 20 -52.58 -1.10 50.80
CA ALA A 20 -53.21 -1.20 49.51
C ALA A 20 -52.35 -0.63 48.35
N GLY A 21 -52.62 -1.19 47.16
CA GLY A 21 -52.89 -0.40 45.94
C GLY A 21 -51.71 0.19 45.17
N ALA A 22 -51.41 -0.42 44.02
CA ALA A 22 -51.40 0.28 42.72
C ALA A 22 -51.25 -0.74 41.57
N LEU A 23 -52.35 -0.98 40.86
CA LEU A 23 -52.34 -1.45 39.48
C LEU A 23 -51.86 -0.29 38.59
N LEU A 24 -50.80 -0.48 37.82
CA LEU A 24 -50.58 0.29 36.60
C LEU A 24 -50.35 -0.68 35.44
N LEU A 25 -51.37 -0.72 34.59
CA LEU A 25 -51.31 -1.26 33.24
C LEU A 25 -50.53 -0.31 32.32
N THR A 26 -49.90 -0.94 31.32
CA THR A 26 -49.58 -0.44 29.97
C THR A 26 -48.50 0.64 29.80
N GLY A 27 -47.48 0.26 29.04
CA GLY A 27 -46.62 1.16 28.30
C GLY A 27 -45.84 0.39 27.23
N CYS A 28 -46.48 0.08 26.10
CA CYS A 28 -45.76 -0.19 24.85
C CYS A 28 -44.99 1.08 24.49
N GLY A 29 -43.72 1.14 24.86
CA GLY A 29 -42.77 2.15 24.42
C GLY A 29 -41.88 1.55 23.34
N SER A 30 -42.03 2.06 22.11
CA SER A 30 -41.06 1.92 21.04
C SER A 30 -39.70 2.45 21.50
N GLY A 31 -38.89 1.59 22.08
CA GLY A 31 -37.49 1.88 22.41
C GLY A 31 -36.65 1.64 21.16
N GLY A 32 -36.20 2.73 20.55
CA GLY A 32 -35.23 2.70 19.46
C GLY A 32 -34.08 1.77 19.81
N SER A 33 -33.69 0.96 18.84
CA SER A 33 -32.41 0.28 18.86
C SER A 33 -31.33 1.35 18.98
N ASP A 34 -30.84 1.59 20.19
CA ASP A 34 -29.58 2.28 20.42
C ASP A 34 -28.54 1.53 19.60
N GLU A 35 -28.17 2.16 18.49
CA GLU A 35 -27.13 1.71 17.58
C GLU A 35 -25.83 1.78 18.39
N GLN A 36 -25.50 0.66 19.03
CA GLN A 36 -24.33 0.54 19.87
C GLN A 36 -23.12 0.70 18.93
N ALA A 37 -22.57 1.91 18.88
CA ALA A 37 -21.45 2.25 18.02
C ALA A 37 -20.35 1.20 18.20
N SER A 38 -20.04 0.48 17.13
CA SER A 38 -19.07 -0.60 17.18
C SER A 38 -17.74 -0.06 17.70
N LYS A 39 -17.20 -0.72 18.73
CA LYS A 39 -15.85 -0.42 19.24
C LYS A 39 -14.75 -0.99 18.36
N ASP A 40 -15.08 -1.86 17.40
CA ASP A 40 -14.12 -2.40 16.43
C ASP A 40 -13.82 -1.35 15.35
N PRO A 41 -12.58 -0.84 15.26
CA PRO A 41 -12.18 0.16 14.27
C PRO A 41 -12.48 -0.27 12.82
N VAL A 42 -12.36 -1.57 12.51
CA VAL A 42 -12.63 -2.07 11.15
C VAL A 42 -14.10 -1.92 10.80
N GLN A 43 -15.02 -2.19 11.74
CA GLN A 43 -16.45 -1.97 11.52
C GLN A 43 -16.79 -0.49 11.37
N VAL A 44 -16.10 0.40 12.10
CA VAL A 44 -16.27 1.85 11.98
C VAL A 44 -15.85 2.35 10.59
N VAL A 45 -14.74 1.83 10.05
CA VAL A 45 -14.30 2.15 8.68
C VAL A 45 -15.29 1.58 7.66
N ARG A 46 -15.67 0.31 7.79
CA ARG A 46 -16.61 -0.36 6.90
C ARG A 46 -17.98 0.33 6.84
N ALA A 47 -18.49 0.81 7.96
CA ALA A 47 -19.78 1.51 8.03
C ALA A 47 -19.79 2.80 7.19
N LYS A 48 -18.61 3.41 6.97
CA LYS A 48 -18.43 4.65 6.21
C LYS A 48 -18.24 4.43 4.71
N VAL A 49 -18.13 3.19 4.23
CA VAL A 49 -18.01 2.90 2.78
C VAL A 49 -19.18 3.55 2.03
N PRO A 50 -18.91 4.35 0.97
CA PRO A 50 -19.97 5.05 0.26
C PRO A 50 -21.00 4.10 -0.35
N LYS A 51 -22.24 4.58 -0.48
CA LYS A 51 -23.39 3.74 -0.87
C LYS A 51 -23.17 3.01 -2.19
N ALA A 52 -22.51 3.63 -3.17
CA ALA A 52 -22.29 3.03 -4.49
C ALA A 52 -21.47 1.73 -4.39
N GLN A 53 -20.31 1.78 -3.76
CA GLN A 53 -19.42 0.63 -3.57
C GLN A 53 -20.05 -0.40 -2.62
N ARG A 54 -20.66 0.06 -1.52
CA ARG A 54 -21.34 -0.84 -0.57
C ARG A 54 -22.48 -1.62 -1.22
N SER A 55 -23.27 -0.98 -2.08
CA SER A 55 -24.39 -1.65 -2.78
C SER A 55 -23.90 -2.58 -3.89
N ALA A 56 -22.81 -2.23 -4.56
CA ALA A 56 -22.17 -3.11 -5.54
C ALA A 56 -21.45 -4.31 -4.89
N GLY A 57 -21.01 -4.17 -3.64
CA GLY A 57 -20.20 -5.17 -2.95
C GLY A 57 -18.78 -5.32 -3.51
N VAL A 58 -18.35 -4.38 -4.35
CA VAL A 58 -17.09 -4.42 -5.12
C VAL A 58 -16.40 -3.07 -5.08
N LEU A 59 -15.07 -3.08 -5.03
CA LEU A 59 -14.22 -1.95 -5.36
C LEU A 59 -13.44 -2.29 -6.64
N ARG A 60 -13.69 -1.55 -7.73
CA ARG A 60 -12.97 -1.71 -9.00
C ARG A 60 -11.67 -0.91 -8.96
N VAL A 61 -10.54 -1.56 -9.23
CA VAL A 61 -9.20 -0.99 -9.15
C VAL A 61 -8.55 -1.06 -10.53
N GLY A 62 -8.30 0.09 -11.15
CA GLY A 62 -7.49 0.15 -12.38
C GLY A 62 -6.02 -0.10 -12.06
N SER A 63 -5.37 -1.01 -12.78
CA SER A 63 -3.96 -1.35 -12.62
C SER A 63 -3.33 -1.81 -13.93
N ASP A 64 -2.06 -1.48 -14.19
CA ASP A 64 -1.28 -2.01 -15.31
C ASP A 64 -0.53 -3.28 -14.89
N LEU A 65 -0.96 -4.45 -15.36
CA LEU A 65 -0.41 -5.74 -14.92
C LEU A 65 0.86 -6.17 -15.65
N ASN A 66 1.70 -5.20 -16.06
CA ASN A 66 2.97 -5.44 -16.75
C ASN A 66 4.21 -4.95 -15.98
N TYR A 67 4.08 -4.68 -14.67
CA TYR A 67 5.13 -4.13 -13.82
C TYR A 67 5.47 -5.00 -12.60
N THR A 68 6.25 -6.06 -12.81
CA THR A 68 6.73 -6.94 -11.72
C THR A 68 7.74 -6.21 -10.82
N PRO A 69 7.63 -6.30 -9.47
CA PRO A 69 6.69 -7.12 -8.68
C PRO A 69 5.43 -6.39 -8.22
N VAL A 70 5.22 -5.15 -8.64
CA VAL A 70 4.17 -4.29 -8.04
C VAL A 70 2.80 -4.68 -8.57
N ASP A 71 2.67 -4.81 -9.89
CA ASP A 71 1.43 -5.16 -10.58
C ASP A 71 1.76 -6.07 -11.75
N PHE A 72 1.43 -7.35 -11.67
CA PHE A 72 1.69 -8.26 -12.78
C PHE A 72 0.67 -9.38 -12.88
N ARG A 73 0.70 -10.08 -14.02
CA ARG A 73 -0.03 -11.35 -14.16
C ARG A 73 0.79 -12.48 -13.58
N GLY A 74 0.27 -13.10 -12.52
CA GLY A 74 0.83 -14.31 -11.93
C GLY A 74 0.80 -15.50 -12.90
N ALA A 75 1.43 -16.60 -12.50
CA ALA A 75 1.53 -17.80 -13.33
C ALA A 75 0.17 -18.44 -13.69
N ASP A 76 -0.88 -18.16 -12.91
CA ASP A 76 -2.25 -18.59 -13.16
C ASP A 76 -3.05 -17.60 -14.04
N GLY A 77 -2.38 -16.56 -14.56
CA GLY A 77 -2.97 -15.51 -15.40
C GLY A 77 -3.74 -14.44 -14.63
N LYS A 78 -3.86 -14.54 -13.30
CA LYS A 78 -4.57 -13.58 -12.46
C LYS A 78 -3.65 -12.42 -12.02
N PRO A 79 -4.23 -11.27 -11.62
CA PRO A 79 -3.45 -10.20 -11.00
C PRO A 79 -2.72 -10.69 -9.74
N ASP A 80 -1.43 -10.42 -9.63
CA ASP A 80 -0.56 -10.69 -8.50
C ASP A 80 0.44 -9.54 -8.35
N GLY A 81 1.01 -9.38 -7.17
CA GLY A 81 1.93 -8.29 -6.86
C GLY A 81 1.63 -7.57 -5.56
N LEU A 82 2.47 -6.58 -5.28
CA LEU A 82 2.34 -5.71 -4.11
C LEU A 82 0.99 -5.00 -4.07
N ASP A 83 0.62 -4.32 -5.15
CA ASP A 83 -0.60 -3.49 -5.23
C ASP A 83 -1.87 -4.36 -5.19
N PRO A 84 -1.96 -5.48 -5.94
CA PRO A 84 -3.06 -6.44 -5.80
C PRO A 84 -3.20 -7.01 -4.37
N ASP A 85 -2.12 -7.35 -3.69
CA ASP A 85 -2.17 -7.85 -2.32
C ASP A 85 -2.64 -6.79 -1.33
N ILE A 86 -2.15 -5.55 -1.44
CA ILE A 86 -2.59 -4.41 -0.62
C ILE A 86 -4.07 -4.14 -0.90
N ALA A 87 -4.48 -4.05 -2.16
CA ALA A 87 -5.88 -3.84 -2.54
C ALA A 87 -6.78 -4.92 -1.93
N ASN A 88 -6.40 -6.19 -2.02
CA ASN A 88 -7.14 -7.30 -1.39
C ASN A 88 -7.21 -7.17 0.14
N GLY A 89 -6.13 -6.73 0.78
CA GLY A 89 -6.11 -6.39 2.21
C GLY A 89 -7.13 -5.30 2.56
N LEU A 90 -7.17 -4.22 1.77
CA LEU A 90 -8.14 -3.14 1.92
C LEU A 90 -9.57 -3.65 1.71
N GLY A 91 -9.80 -4.51 0.71
CA GLY A 91 -11.10 -5.15 0.46
C GLY A 91 -11.63 -5.89 1.68
N LYS A 92 -10.77 -6.61 2.41
CA LYS A 92 -11.15 -7.29 3.66
C LYS A 92 -11.61 -6.31 4.74
N ILE A 93 -10.93 -5.18 4.91
CA ILE A 93 -11.30 -4.13 5.88
C ILE A 93 -12.65 -3.51 5.47
N LEU A 94 -12.75 -3.09 4.22
CA LEU A 94 -13.94 -2.44 3.65
C LEU A 94 -15.15 -3.39 3.51
N GLY A 95 -14.94 -4.71 3.57
CA GLY A 95 -16.00 -5.68 3.30
C GLY A 95 -16.43 -5.70 1.83
N LEU A 96 -15.50 -5.42 0.91
CA LEU A 96 -15.72 -5.37 -0.53
C LEU A 96 -14.86 -6.42 -1.23
N ARG A 97 -15.38 -7.02 -2.29
CA ARG A 97 -14.57 -7.80 -3.23
C ARG A 97 -13.74 -6.82 -4.08
N ILE A 98 -12.46 -7.13 -4.27
CA ILE A 98 -11.63 -6.37 -5.21
C ILE A 98 -11.80 -6.92 -6.62
N GLU A 99 -11.90 -6.01 -7.58
CA GLU A 99 -11.93 -6.32 -8.99
C GLU A 99 -10.89 -5.48 -9.71
N ILE A 100 -9.80 -6.11 -10.14
CA ILE A 100 -8.73 -5.40 -10.86
C ILE A 100 -9.08 -5.34 -12.34
N VAL A 101 -9.05 -4.12 -12.88
CA VAL A 101 -9.29 -3.80 -14.28
C VAL A 101 -7.95 -3.50 -14.93
N ASP A 102 -7.42 -4.47 -15.67
CA ASP A 102 -6.14 -4.34 -16.39
C ASP A 102 -6.22 -3.19 -17.40
N THR A 103 -5.43 -2.15 -17.16
CA THR A 103 -5.50 -0.86 -17.87
C THR A 103 -4.08 -0.36 -18.10
N PRO A 104 -3.70 0.00 -19.35
CA PRO A 104 -2.39 0.59 -19.62
C PRO A 104 -2.12 1.79 -18.72
N PHE A 105 -0.89 1.93 -18.21
CA PHE A 105 -0.54 2.94 -17.22
C PHE A 105 -0.93 4.38 -17.62
N ASP A 106 -0.73 4.75 -18.90
CA ASP A 106 -1.07 6.06 -19.46
C ASP A 106 -2.60 6.32 -19.55
N LYS A 107 -3.39 5.26 -19.47
CA LYS A 107 -4.86 5.29 -19.49
C LYS A 107 -5.47 5.33 -18.08
N LEU A 108 -4.71 5.06 -17.02
CA LEU A 108 -5.23 4.96 -15.65
C LEU A 108 -5.98 6.23 -15.20
N ILE A 109 -5.35 7.40 -15.26
CA ILE A 109 -6.01 8.66 -14.83
C ILE A 109 -7.18 9.04 -15.78
N PRO A 110 -7.03 9.00 -17.11
CA PRO A 110 -8.16 9.22 -18.02
C PRO A 110 -9.36 8.31 -17.75
N ASP A 111 -9.13 7.01 -17.55
CA ASP A 111 -10.19 6.02 -17.38
C ASP A 111 -10.79 6.05 -15.95
N LEU A 112 -10.01 6.51 -14.97
CA LEU A 112 -10.50 6.90 -13.65
C LEU A 112 -11.53 8.03 -13.78
N HIS A 113 -11.23 9.11 -14.52
CA HIS A 113 -12.20 10.19 -14.75
C HIS A 113 -13.41 9.72 -15.57
N ALA A 114 -13.22 8.79 -16.50
CA ALA A 114 -14.30 8.15 -17.25
C ALA A 114 -15.08 7.09 -16.45
N LYS A 115 -14.79 6.91 -15.15
CA LYS A 115 -15.47 6.00 -14.22
C LYS A 115 -15.45 4.52 -14.63
N GLN A 116 -14.44 4.11 -15.41
CA GLN A 116 -14.24 2.69 -15.77
C GLN A 116 -13.94 1.84 -14.54
N PHE A 117 -13.35 2.46 -13.51
CA PHE A 117 -13.12 1.88 -12.19
C PHE A 117 -13.22 2.95 -11.11
N ASP A 118 -13.18 2.52 -9.84
CA ASP A 118 -13.44 3.40 -8.70
C ASP A 118 -12.17 4.10 -8.24
N VAL A 119 -11.03 3.42 -8.27
CA VAL A 119 -9.69 3.93 -7.92
C VAL A 119 -8.63 3.38 -8.87
N ALA A 120 -7.47 4.04 -8.98
CA ALA A 120 -6.30 3.44 -9.64
C ALA A 120 -5.20 3.14 -8.61
N MET A 121 -4.61 1.95 -8.70
CA MET A 121 -3.45 1.52 -7.91
C MET A 121 -2.52 0.78 -8.87
N SER A 122 -1.38 1.38 -9.19
CA SER A 122 -0.40 0.77 -10.09
C SER A 122 0.96 1.45 -9.96
N ALA A 123 1.59 1.40 -8.78
CA ALA A 123 2.83 2.14 -8.52
C ALA A 123 2.74 3.66 -8.83
N LEU A 124 1.54 4.25 -8.71
CA LEU A 124 1.32 5.66 -9.07
C LEU A 124 1.94 6.56 -8.00
N SER A 125 3.11 7.12 -8.32
CA SER A 125 3.71 8.20 -7.52
C SER A 125 2.77 9.39 -7.35
N ASP A 126 2.57 9.84 -6.11
CA ASP A 126 1.86 11.07 -5.79
C ASP A 126 2.74 12.29 -6.11
N ILE A 127 2.61 12.84 -7.32
CA ILE A 127 3.34 14.04 -7.75
C ILE A 127 2.38 15.18 -8.03
N ARG A 128 2.87 16.41 -7.89
CA ARG A 128 2.10 17.63 -8.20
C ARG A 128 1.43 17.57 -9.58
N ALA A 129 2.15 17.13 -10.61
CA ALA A 129 1.63 17.04 -11.99
C ALA A 129 0.31 16.23 -12.07
N ARG A 130 0.22 15.09 -11.35
CA ARG A 130 -0.98 14.25 -11.32
C ARG A 130 -2.05 14.84 -10.40
N ARG A 131 -1.66 15.39 -9.26
CA ARG A 131 -2.61 16.03 -8.32
C ARG A 131 -3.33 17.22 -8.94
N GLU A 132 -2.61 18.02 -9.71
CA GLU A 132 -3.14 19.22 -10.34
C GLU A 132 -3.63 18.98 -11.76
N GLY A 133 -3.26 17.85 -12.39
CA GLY A 133 -3.63 17.53 -13.77
C GLY A 133 -2.94 18.46 -14.76
N VAL A 134 -1.61 18.61 -14.63
CA VAL A 134 -0.78 19.51 -15.45
C VAL A 134 0.42 18.79 -16.06
N ASP A 135 0.84 19.21 -17.26
CA ASP A 135 2.09 18.76 -17.88
C ASP A 135 3.33 19.42 -17.26
N ASP A 136 4.53 19.07 -17.75
CA ASP A 136 5.81 19.63 -17.29
C ASP A 136 5.89 21.17 -17.46
N GLY A 137 5.10 21.73 -18.37
CA GLY A 137 4.98 23.18 -18.60
C GLY A 137 3.94 23.85 -17.69
N GLY A 138 3.27 23.09 -16.81
CA GLY A 138 2.21 23.57 -15.93
C GLY A 138 0.87 23.80 -16.63
N LYS A 139 0.70 23.32 -17.87
CA LYS A 139 -0.56 23.45 -18.59
C LYS A 139 -1.51 22.35 -18.15
N GLN A 140 -2.77 22.72 -17.88
CA GLN A 140 -3.82 21.76 -17.54
C GLN A 140 -4.03 20.72 -18.64
N THR A 141 -3.96 19.44 -18.29
CA THR A 141 -4.19 18.27 -19.14
C THR A 141 -5.47 17.52 -18.76
N ASP A 142 -5.85 17.54 -17.48
CA ASP A 142 -7.00 16.81 -16.93
C ASP A 142 -7.44 17.44 -15.60
N PRO A 143 -8.54 17.01 -14.95
CA PRO A 143 -9.01 17.60 -13.68
C PRO A 143 -8.11 17.36 -12.45
N GLY A 144 -7.05 16.56 -12.59
CA GLY A 144 -6.21 16.09 -11.50
C GLY A 144 -6.89 15.06 -10.60
N VAL A 145 -6.09 14.41 -9.76
CA VAL A 145 -6.54 13.38 -8.82
C VAL A 145 -6.16 13.75 -7.37
N ASP A 146 -6.76 13.05 -6.41
CA ASP A 146 -6.25 12.98 -5.06
C ASP A 146 -5.60 11.61 -4.84
N PHE A 147 -4.59 11.55 -3.96
CA PHE A 147 -3.91 10.32 -3.57
C PHE A 147 -4.18 9.98 -2.11
N VAL A 148 -4.28 8.68 -1.82
CA VAL A 148 -4.09 8.10 -0.49
C VAL A 148 -2.79 7.30 -0.51
N ASP A 149 -1.75 7.83 0.12
CA ASP A 149 -0.41 7.26 0.11
C ASP A 149 -0.32 5.99 0.96
N TYR A 150 0.34 4.95 0.43
CA TYR A 150 0.41 3.64 1.09
C TYR A 150 1.78 2.97 1.02
N PHE A 151 2.75 3.51 0.26
CA PHE A 151 4.08 2.89 0.11
C PHE A 151 5.10 3.94 -0.33
N ILE A 152 6.34 3.88 0.17
CA ILE A 152 7.42 4.78 -0.22
C ILE A 152 8.35 4.05 -1.20
N ALA A 153 8.47 4.61 -2.40
CA ALA A 153 9.34 4.08 -3.44
C ALA A 153 10.26 5.18 -3.98
N GLY A 154 11.47 4.79 -4.36
CA GLY A 154 12.47 5.63 -4.97
C GLY A 154 13.50 4.78 -5.67
N SER A 155 14.49 5.44 -6.27
CA SER A 155 15.55 4.77 -7.00
C SER A 155 16.58 4.17 -6.06
N SER A 156 16.86 2.88 -6.21
CA SER A 156 17.78 2.10 -5.40
C SER A 156 18.99 1.63 -6.21
N ILE A 157 20.12 1.46 -5.53
CA ILE A 157 21.32 0.86 -6.11
C ILE A 157 21.26 -0.65 -5.87
N THR A 158 21.29 -1.42 -6.95
CA THR A 158 21.37 -2.88 -6.93
C THR A 158 22.81 -3.29 -7.22
N VAL A 159 23.40 -4.12 -6.36
CA VAL A 159 24.79 -4.60 -6.50
C VAL A 159 24.84 -6.13 -6.41
N PRO A 160 25.93 -6.78 -6.87
CA PRO A 160 26.18 -8.17 -6.56
C PRO A 160 26.19 -8.42 -5.05
N LYS A 161 25.72 -9.59 -4.63
CA LYS A 161 25.67 -10.00 -3.21
C LYS A 161 27.01 -9.79 -2.50
N GLY A 162 26.96 -9.29 -1.27
CA GLY A 162 28.13 -8.95 -0.47
C GLY A 162 28.84 -7.66 -0.90
N ASN A 163 28.31 -6.95 -1.89
CA ASN A 163 28.79 -5.66 -2.37
C ASN A 163 30.33 -5.58 -2.52
N PRO A 164 30.93 -6.39 -3.42
CA PRO A 164 32.38 -6.54 -3.51
C PRO A 164 33.12 -5.26 -3.95
N LYS A 165 32.38 -4.23 -4.40
CA LYS A 165 32.92 -2.93 -4.81
C LYS A 165 32.63 -1.82 -3.80
N GLY A 166 31.97 -2.12 -2.68
CA GLY A 166 31.71 -1.15 -1.60
C GLY A 166 30.85 0.04 -2.03
N ILE A 167 29.88 -0.18 -2.91
CA ILE A 167 29.00 0.88 -3.42
C ILE A 167 27.86 1.12 -2.43
N HIS A 168 27.68 2.35 -1.96
CA HIS A 168 26.59 2.72 -1.05
C HIS A 168 25.87 4.02 -1.45
N THR A 169 26.52 4.82 -2.30
CA THR A 169 26.04 6.13 -2.73
C THR A 169 26.20 6.29 -4.24
N LEU A 170 25.57 7.32 -4.82
CA LEU A 170 25.76 7.66 -6.22
C LEU A 170 27.20 8.08 -6.55
N ASP A 171 27.92 8.64 -5.57
CA ASP A 171 29.32 9.07 -5.74
C ASP A 171 30.28 7.88 -5.84
N ASP A 172 29.97 6.75 -5.20
CA ASP A 172 30.76 5.52 -5.31
C ASP A 172 30.74 4.94 -6.74
N LEU A 173 29.78 5.37 -7.57
CA LEU A 173 29.68 4.97 -8.97
C LEU A 173 30.73 5.68 -9.84
N CYS A 174 31.29 6.82 -9.42
CA CYS A 174 32.25 7.56 -10.24
C CYS A 174 33.49 6.70 -10.57
N GLY A 175 33.86 6.65 -11.86
CA GLY A 175 34.95 5.81 -12.35
C GLY A 175 34.57 4.35 -12.58
N ARG A 176 33.27 4.01 -12.54
CA ARG A 176 32.74 2.64 -12.71
C ARG A 176 31.81 2.55 -13.92
N THR A 177 31.44 1.32 -14.25
CA THR A 177 30.38 1.00 -15.21
C THR A 177 29.11 0.62 -14.45
N VAL A 178 27.98 1.25 -14.80
CA VAL A 178 26.67 0.94 -14.24
C VAL A 178 25.67 0.59 -15.35
N ALA A 179 24.63 -0.16 -15.00
CA ALA A 179 23.56 -0.54 -15.92
C ALA A 179 22.23 0.11 -15.50
N VAL A 180 21.46 0.60 -16.47
CA VAL A 180 20.12 1.14 -16.24
C VAL A 180 19.19 0.78 -17.38
N GLN A 181 17.88 0.71 -17.09
CA GLN A 181 16.87 0.77 -18.14
C GLN A 181 16.79 2.21 -18.70
N GLN A 182 16.87 2.35 -20.01
CA GLN A 182 16.80 3.64 -20.70
C GLN A 182 15.43 4.30 -20.54
N GLY A 183 15.41 5.64 -20.48
CA GLY A 183 14.15 6.41 -20.43
C GLY A 183 13.43 6.36 -19.08
N THR A 184 14.11 5.90 -18.02
CA THR A 184 13.58 5.86 -16.65
C THR A 184 14.09 7.04 -15.82
N THR A 185 13.49 7.28 -14.64
CA THR A 185 14.01 8.23 -13.66
C THR A 185 15.45 7.88 -13.24
N GLN A 186 15.76 6.60 -13.17
CA GLN A 186 17.08 6.07 -12.85
C GLN A 186 18.10 6.44 -13.93
N ASP A 187 17.74 6.34 -15.21
CA ASP A 187 18.57 6.82 -16.32
C ASP A 187 18.90 8.31 -16.15
N GLU A 188 17.92 9.15 -15.83
CA GLU A 188 18.20 10.57 -15.58
C GLU A 188 19.08 10.83 -14.35
N ILE A 189 18.90 10.06 -13.27
CA ILE A 189 19.73 10.15 -12.06
C ILE A 189 21.19 9.86 -12.44
N VAL A 190 21.42 8.75 -13.15
CA VAL A 190 22.77 8.40 -13.60
C VAL A 190 23.32 9.42 -14.59
N ALA A 191 22.52 9.96 -15.50
CA ALA A 191 22.96 11.01 -16.44
C ALA A 191 23.43 12.28 -15.71
N ARG A 192 22.72 12.71 -14.66
CA ARG A 192 23.20 13.81 -13.79
C ARG A 192 24.49 13.43 -13.06
N GLN A 193 24.58 12.19 -12.57
CA GLN A 193 25.78 11.69 -11.90
C GLN A 193 26.99 11.63 -12.84
N VAL A 194 26.83 11.30 -14.13
CA VAL A 194 27.92 11.34 -15.12
C VAL A 194 28.57 12.74 -15.19
N THR A 195 27.76 13.79 -15.15
CA THR A 195 28.25 15.18 -15.14
C THR A 195 29.02 15.48 -13.84
N ALA A 196 28.50 15.06 -12.68
CA ALA A 196 29.17 15.23 -11.40
C ALA A 196 30.52 14.49 -11.34
N CYS A 197 30.52 13.22 -11.74
CA CYS A 197 31.70 12.36 -11.78
C CYS A 197 32.79 12.87 -12.73
N SER A 198 32.40 13.46 -13.86
CA SER A 198 33.34 14.07 -14.82
C SER A 198 34.09 15.26 -14.21
N ARG A 199 33.41 16.09 -13.39
CA ARG A 199 34.06 17.21 -12.65
C ARG A 199 35.09 16.73 -11.63
N LEU A 200 34.99 15.47 -11.19
CA LEU A 200 35.92 14.84 -10.25
C LEU A 200 37.05 14.05 -10.96
N ASN A 201 37.18 14.15 -12.29
CA ASN A 201 38.11 13.36 -13.10
C ASN A 201 37.95 11.83 -12.91
N LYS A 202 36.72 11.37 -12.63
CA LYS A 202 36.36 9.96 -12.46
C LYS A 202 35.15 9.63 -13.32
N PRO A 203 35.25 9.61 -14.65
CA PRO A 203 34.08 9.47 -15.53
C PRO A 203 33.31 8.18 -15.23
N LEU A 204 31.98 8.29 -15.17
CA LEU A 204 31.05 7.18 -14.99
C LEU A 204 30.60 6.68 -16.37
N THR A 205 30.71 5.38 -16.60
CA THR A 205 30.23 4.72 -17.82
C THR A 205 28.83 4.14 -17.56
N VAL A 206 27.90 4.38 -18.49
CA VAL A 206 26.50 3.95 -18.35
C VAL A 206 26.14 3.03 -19.51
N HIS A 207 25.80 1.79 -19.19
CA HIS A 207 25.21 0.85 -20.13
C HIS A 207 23.68 0.94 -20.02
N LYS A 208 23.03 1.20 -21.14
CA LYS A 208 21.57 1.39 -21.19
C LYS A 208 20.91 0.22 -21.89
N PHE A 209 19.81 -0.25 -21.30
CA PHE A 209 19.04 -1.38 -21.80
C PHE A 209 17.58 -1.01 -22.00
N ASP A 210 16.85 -1.78 -22.80
CA ASP A 210 15.41 -1.59 -23.03
C ASP A 210 14.54 -2.11 -21.86
N SER A 211 15.13 -2.80 -20.88
CA SER A 211 14.42 -3.40 -19.75
C SER A 211 15.33 -3.57 -18.53
N ASP A 212 14.75 -3.45 -17.34
CA ASP A 212 15.44 -3.69 -16.06
C ASP A 212 16.01 -5.11 -15.96
N ALA A 213 15.33 -6.11 -16.53
CA ALA A 213 15.82 -7.49 -16.56
C ALA A 213 17.19 -7.61 -17.27
N LYS A 214 17.38 -6.92 -18.40
CA LYS A 214 18.67 -6.91 -19.11
C LYS A 214 19.72 -6.08 -18.36
N ALA A 215 19.33 -4.95 -17.76
CA ALA A 215 20.23 -4.17 -16.92
C ALA A 215 20.74 -4.98 -15.71
N LEU A 216 19.84 -5.70 -15.03
CA LEU A 216 20.20 -6.61 -13.93
C LEU A 216 21.08 -7.78 -14.41
N ALA A 217 20.86 -8.30 -15.62
CA ALA A 217 21.74 -9.31 -16.21
C ALA A 217 23.17 -8.80 -16.45
N GLU A 218 23.34 -7.52 -16.81
CA GLU A 218 24.65 -6.87 -16.94
C GLU A 218 25.37 -6.74 -15.58
N VAL A 219 24.62 -6.45 -14.52
CA VAL A 219 25.15 -6.45 -13.15
C VAL A 219 25.51 -7.87 -12.72
N ALA A 220 24.66 -8.85 -13.04
CA ALA A 220 24.93 -10.24 -12.76
C ALA A 220 26.22 -10.69 -13.48
N SER A 221 26.40 -10.41 -14.76
CA SER A 221 27.59 -10.83 -15.50
C SER A 221 28.89 -10.17 -14.98
N GLY A 222 28.77 -9.09 -14.20
CA GLY A 222 29.88 -8.29 -13.70
C GLY A 222 30.39 -7.26 -14.72
N ALA A 223 29.73 -7.13 -15.87
CA ALA A 223 30.04 -6.10 -16.86
C ALA A 223 29.67 -4.69 -16.35
N ALA A 224 28.64 -4.59 -15.50
CA ALA A 224 28.37 -3.44 -14.66
C ALA A 224 28.58 -3.78 -13.18
N VAL A 225 29.11 -2.84 -12.39
CA VAL A 225 29.32 -3.06 -10.94
C VAL A 225 28.07 -2.83 -10.11
N ALA A 226 27.11 -2.08 -10.67
CA ALA A 226 25.85 -1.75 -10.04
C ALA A 226 24.78 -1.44 -11.10
N GLY A 227 23.52 -1.63 -10.71
CA GLY A 227 22.36 -1.14 -11.43
C GLY A 227 21.64 -0.07 -10.63
N LEU A 228 20.90 0.80 -11.30
CA LEU A 228 19.89 1.62 -10.63
C LEU A 228 18.52 1.17 -11.12
N ASN A 229 17.67 0.79 -10.16
CA ASN A 229 16.32 0.33 -10.42
C ASN A 229 15.35 1.05 -9.48
N ASP A 230 14.06 0.93 -9.74
CA ASP A 230 13.05 1.27 -8.76
C ASP A 230 13.12 0.32 -7.55
N PHE A 231 12.83 0.81 -6.34
CA PHE A 231 13.07 0.07 -5.09
C PHE A 231 12.35 -1.30 -5.06
N PRO A 232 11.05 -1.42 -5.40
CA PRO A 232 10.37 -2.72 -5.47
C PRO A 232 11.06 -3.70 -6.41
N VAL A 233 11.50 -3.25 -7.59
CA VAL A 233 12.21 -4.07 -8.57
C VAL A 233 13.55 -4.55 -8.01
N ALA A 234 14.33 -3.64 -7.44
CA ALA A 234 15.63 -3.94 -6.82
C ALA A 234 15.49 -4.96 -5.67
N ALA A 235 14.54 -4.71 -4.77
CA ALA A 235 14.28 -5.54 -3.61
C ALA A 235 13.79 -6.95 -4.00
N TYR A 236 12.93 -7.03 -5.01
CA TYR A 236 12.44 -8.30 -5.54
C TYR A 236 13.53 -9.08 -6.25
N ALA A 237 14.36 -8.43 -7.07
CA ALA A 237 15.51 -9.07 -7.70
C ALA A 237 16.48 -9.64 -6.65
N ALA A 238 16.73 -8.89 -5.57
CA ALA A 238 17.56 -9.33 -4.44
C ALA A 238 16.98 -10.50 -3.65
N LYS A 239 15.66 -10.71 -3.67
CA LYS A 239 15.00 -11.86 -3.04
C LYS A 239 14.94 -13.09 -3.95
N THR A 240 14.69 -12.89 -5.24
CA THR A 240 14.25 -13.98 -6.13
C THR A 240 15.36 -14.52 -7.02
N THR A 241 16.34 -13.70 -7.40
CA THR A 241 17.41 -14.13 -8.31
C THR A 241 18.39 -15.05 -7.59
N ASP A 242 18.65 -16.23 -8.16
CA ASP A 242 19.48 -17.29 -7.58
C ASP A 242 19.15 -17.60 -6.10
N GLY A 243 17.86 -17.59 -5.76
CA GLY A 243 17.40 -17.82 -4.39
C GLY A 243 17.83 -16.73 -3.39
N GLY A 244 18.03 -15.51 -3.86
CA GLY A 244 18.42 -14.35 -3.06
C GLY A 244 19.93 -14.22 -2.82
N ASN A 245 20.72 -15.00 -3.56
CA ASN A 245 22.18 -15.01 -3.46
C ASN A 245 22.86 -14.19 -4.56
N ARG A 246 22.10 -13.64 -5.51
CA ARG A 246 22.69 -12.90 -6.62
C ARG A 246 22.95 -11.42 -6.33
N PHE A 247 21.96 -10.76 -5.74
CA PHE A 247 21.97 -9.32 -5.56
C PHE A 247 21.69 -8.93 -4.12
N GLU A 248 22.04 -7.69 -3.80
CA GLU A 248 21.52 -6.95 -2.66
C GLU A 248 21.28 -5.48 -3.02
N VAL A 249 20.38 -4.85 -2.27
CA VAL A 249 20.10 -3.41 -2.39
C VAL A 249 20.95 -2.67 -1.37
N THR A 250 21.60 -1.60 -1.81
CA THR A 250 22.53 -0.81 -0.98
C THR A 250 22.20 0.66 -1.01
N GLY A 251 22.57 1.36 0.06
CA GLY A 251 22.32 2.79 0.22
C GLY A 251 20.87 3.13 0.57
N ALA A 252 20.62 4.41 0.77
CA ALA A 252 19.26 4.93 0.86
C ALA A 252 18.64 5.05 -0.53
N GLN A 253 17.32 4.91 -0.61
CA GLN A 253 16.58 5.25 -1.81
C GLN A 253 16.79 6.74 -2.15
N SER A 254 16.90 7.04 -3.44
CA SER A 254 17.04 8.41 -3.96
C SER A 254 15.77 8.82 -4.69
N LYS A 255 15.44 10.12 -4.68
CA LYS A 255 14.20 10.66 -5.24
C LYS A 255 12.94 9.90 -4.81
N SER A 256 12.88 9.48 -3.54
CA SER A 256 11.72 8.75 -3.03
C SER A 256 10.48 9.64 -3.02
N ASN A 257 9.35 9.04 -3.39
CA ASN A 257 8.04 9.66 -3.34
C ASN A 257 7.00 8.57 -2.98
N PRO A 258 5.89 8.92 -2.32
CA PRO A 258 4.86 7.94 -2.04
C PRO A 258 4.21 7.43 -3.33
N TYR A 259 3.93 6.13 -3.38
CA TYR A 259 2.85 5.60 -4.19
C TYR A 259 1.53 5.81 -3.46
N GLY A 260 0.52 6.17 -4.22
CA GLY A 260 -0.81 6.43 -3.70
C GLY A 260 -1.91 5.77 -4.51
N ILE A 261 -3.02 5.51 -3.83
CA ILE A 261 -4.30 5.14 -4.43
C ILE A 261 -4.87 6.41 -5.05
N ALA A 262 -4.98 6.48 -6.37
CA ALA A 262 -5.52 7.65 -7.05
C ALA A 262 -7.05 7.62 -7.08
N LEU A 263 -7.66 8.76 -6.74
CA LEU A 263 -9.09 8.99 -6.73
C LEU A 263 -9.44 10.27 -7.47
N ARG A 264 -10.64 10.31 -8.04
CA ARG A 264 -11.21 11.59 -8.53
C ARG A 264 -11.33 12.54 -7.34
N LYS A 265 -11.00 13.81 -7.53
CA LYS A 265 -11.13 14.86 -6.48
C LYS A 265 -12.54 14.99 -5.89
N THR A 266 -13.56 14.56 -6.64
CA THR A 266 -14.96 14.55 -6.18
C THR A 266 -15.28 13.42 -5.20
N ASP A 267 -14.45 12.39 -5.13
CA ASP A 267 -14.73 11.15 -4.40
C ASP A 267 -14.17 11.18 -2.98
N THR A 268 -14.39 12.30 -2.29
CA THR A 268 -13.82 12.61 -0.98
C THR A 268 -14.21 11.59 0.08
N GLU A 269 -15.46 11.12 0.08
CA GLU A 269 -15.91 10.07 1.02
C GLU A 269 -15.13 8.76 0.83
N LEU A 270 -14.92 8.33 -0.42
CA LEU A 270 -14.17 7.11 -0.71
C LEU A 270 -12.69 7.28 -0.35
N ARG A 271 -12.10 8.43 -0.66
CA ARG A 271 -10.73 8.79 -0.29
C ARG A 271 -10.52 8.72 1.22
N ASP A 272 -11.40 9.36 1.98
CA ASP A 272 -11.28 9.43 3.45
C ASP A 272 -11.51 8.07 4.12
N VAL A 273 -12.31 7.20 3.51
CA VAL A 273 -12.52 5.81 3.96
C VAL A 273 -11.30 4.95 3.63
N LEU A 274 -10.72 5.08 2.44
CA LEU A 274 -9.52 4.35 2.04
C LEU A 274 -8.30 4.76 2.87
N SER A 275 -8.14 6.06 3.17
CA SER A 275 -7.09 6.53 4.08
C SER A 275 -7.16 5.82 5.44
N LYS A 276 -8.36 5.75 6.04
CA LYS A 276 -8.55 5.00 7.29
C LYS A 276 -8.36 3.49 7.11
N ALA A 277 -8.75 2.94 5.98
CA ALA A 277 -8.55 1.52 5.70
C ALA A 277 -7.07 1.15 5.56
N VAL A 278 -6.25 2.02 4.97
CA VAL A 278 -4.79 1.86 4.92
C VAL A 278 -4.21 1.92 6.34
N ASP A 279 -4.63 2.87 7.17
CA ASP A 279 -4.20 2.94 8.58
C ASP A 279 -4.56 1.64 9.35
N GLU A 280 -5.77 1.12 9.16
CA GLU A 280 -6.18 -0.13 9.79
C GLU A 280 -5.42 -1.34 9.25
N LEU A 281 -5.08 -1.36 7.96
CA LEU A 281 -4.27 -2.42 7.36
C LEU A 281 -2.85 -2.44 7.95
N ILE A 282 -2.26 -1.26 8.12
CA ILE A 282 -0.97 -1.07 8.81
C ILE A 282 -1.07 -1.56 10.26
N ARG A 283 -2.05 -1.05 11.01
CA ARG A 283 -2.25 -1.38 12.43
C ARG A 283 -2.49 -2.87 12.68
N SER A 284 -3.11 -3.56 11.74
CA SER A 284 -3.39 -5.01 11.85
C SER A 284 -2.14 -5.89 11.71
N GLY A 285 -1.03 -5.35 11.20
CA GLY A 285 0.19 -6.09 10.85
C GLY A 285 0.06 -6.93 9.57
N GLU A 286 -1.10 -6.93 8.89
CA GLU A 286 -1.24 -7.59 7.59
C GLU A 286 -0.46 -6.85 6.50
N TYR A 287 -0.42 -5.51 6.54
CA TYR A 287 0.42 -4.70 5.66
C TYR A 287 1.88 -5.16 5.69
N ASP A 288 2.47 -5.30 6.88
CA ASP A 288 3.86 -5.72 7.04
C ASP A 288 4.12 -7.12 6.48
N LYS A 289 3.17 -8.05 6.63
CA LYS A 289 3.26 -9.39 6.03
C LYS A 289 3.24 -9.32 4.50
N ILE A 290 2.39 -8.46 3.93
CA ILE A 290 2.35 -8.23 2.48
C ILE A 290 3.70 -7.68 2.01
N LEU A 291 4.24 -6.65 2.67
CA LEU A 291 5.54 -6.10 2.29
C LEU A 291 6.66 -7.12 2.41
N ALA A 292 6.66 -7.95 3.46
CA ALA A 292 7.64 -9.02 3.65
C ALA A 292 7.54 -10.11 2.57
N LYS A 293 6.32 -10.44 2.10
CA LYS A 293 6.11 -11.34 0.95
C LYS A 293 6.86 -10.83 -0.29
N TRP A 294 6.92 -9.52 -0.50
CA TRP A 294 7.57 -8.92 -1.66
C TRP A 294 9.00 -8.39 -1.43
N ASN A 295 9.56 -8.55 -0.23
CA ASN A 295 10.87 -8.02 0.20
C ASN A 295 10.96 -6.48 0.28
N VAL A 296 9.84 -5.79 0.39
CA VAL A 296 9.78 -4.33 0.26
C VAL A 296 9.48 -3.61 1.57
N SER A 297 9.75 -4.24 2.72
CA SER A 297 9.47 -3.64 4.04
C SER A 297 10.19 -2.30 4.28
N ALA A 298 11.29 -2.01 3.59
CA ALA A 298 11.96 -0.71 3.68
C ALA A 298 11.21 0.44 2.98
N GLY A 299 10.14 0.13 2.22
CA GLY A 299 9.19 1.10 1.66
C GLY A 299 7.92 1.26 2.50
N ALA A 300 7.87 0.71 3.72
CA ALA A 300 6.69 0.78 4.57
C ALA A 300 6.28 2.23 4.88
N ALA A 301 5.02 2.56 4.59
CA ALA A 301 4.38 3.77 5.12
C ALA A 301 4.02 3.56 6.61
N GLN A 302 4.16 4.61 7.41
CA GLN A 302 3.81 4.56 8.84
C GLN A 302 2.31 4.77 9.08
N ASN A 303 1.67 5.53 8.19
CA ASN A 303 0.26 5.85 8.18
C ASN A 303 -0.11 6.31 6.76
N ALA A 304 -1.40 6.32 6.46
CA ALA A 304 -1.91 6.94 5.25
C ALA A 304 -1.74 8.46 5.31
N VAL A 305 -1.33 9.05 4.19
CA VAL A 305 -1.32 10.51 3.99
C VAL A 305 -2.11 10.82 2.73
N VAL A 306 -2.95 11.85 2.78
CA VAL A 306 -3.65 12.33 1.58
C VAL A 306 -2.81 13.39 0.90
N ASN A 307 -2.48 13.18 -0.37
CA ASN A 307 -1.69 14.12 -1.16
C ASN A 307 -0.33 14.49 -0.51
N GLY A 308 0.37 13.50 0.06
CA GLY A 308 1.60 13.68 0.83
C GLY A 308 2.89 13.75 0.02
N GLY A 309 2.82 13.45 -1.28
CA GLY A 309 3.96 13.50 -2.18
C GLY A 309 4.38 14.91 -2.57
N ILE A 310 5.60 15.00 -3.12
CA ILE A 310 6.29 16.26 -3.47
C ILE A 310 6.05 16.61 -4.94
#